data_AF-A0A961X504-F1
#
_entry.id   AF-A0A961X504-F1
#
_cell.length_a   1.000
_cell.length_b   1.000
_cell.length_c   1.000
_cell.angle_alpha   90.00
_cell.angle_beta   90.00
_cell.angle_gamma   90.00
#
_symmetry.space_group_name_H-M   'P 1'
#
loop_
_entity.id
_entity.type
_entity.pdbx_description
1 polymer ?
#
loop_
_entity_poly.entity_id
_entity_poly.type
_entity_poly.pdbx_seq_one_letter_code
_entity_poly.pdbx_strand_id
1 'polypeptide(L)'
;MNRGLRFSRLPGRILAAIGLIACLAATPAMAQGMAPGQGMTPGMAPGQGGLAQIMLSEDKVVGFVESFPRLRALGDKYNARADARRESGNPASAFAAMATNESAMREMNALLAEYGFADFNDWVQVATSIMFAHQWKDDGKDPASQMDKAIVKIQQNQQLGEQQKAALIAQIEAQRGMVAALRPHPDNVALVRKYGEQIETAIKQPDEAK
;
A
#
# COMPACT_ATOMS: atom_id res chain seq x y z
N MET A 1 -32.67 40.73 -32.75
CA MET A 1 -31.35 40.41 -32.16
C MET A 1 -31.57 39.76 -30.81
N ASN A 2 -31.43 38.44 -30.77
CA ASN A 2 -31.64 37.55 -29.62
C ASN A 2 -30.52 37.73 -28.58
N ARG A 3 -30.85 37.98 -27.31
CA ARG A 3 -29.93 37.81 -26.18
C ARG A 3 -30.36 36.57 -25.40
N GLY A 4 -29.47 35.57 -25.40
CA GLY A 4 -29.74 34.21 -24.97
C GLY A 4 -29.95 34.02 -23.47
N LEU A 5 -30.83 33.06 -23.18
CA LEU A 5 -31.05 32.44 -21.87
C LEU A 5 -29.74 31.86 -21.33
N ARG A 6 -29.30 32.37 -20.17
CA ARG A 6 -28.24 31.75 -19.37
C ARG A 6 -28.85 30.59 -18.58
N PHE A 7 -28.57 29.36 -19.02
CA PHE A 7 -28.81 28.17 -18.23
C PHE A 7 -27.86 28.15 -17.02
N SER A 8 -28.43 28.25 -15.82
CA SER A 8 -27.74 27.98 -14.57
C SER A 8 -27.25 26.53 -14.53
N ARG A 9 -25.93 26.33 -14.61
CA ARG A 9 -25.31 25.03 -14.34
C ARG A 9 -25.41 24.75 -12.84
N LEU A 10 -26.25 23.79 -12.48
CA LEU A 10 -26.23 23.17 -11.16
C LEU A 10 -24.89 22.45 -10.94
N PRO A 11 -24.26 22.53 -9.74
CA PRO A 11 -23.06 21.78 -9.44
C PRO A 11 -23.41 20.29 -9.21
N GLY A 12 -23.35 19.50 -10.28
CA GLY A 12 -23.30 18.05 -10.22
C GLY A 12 -21.93 17.58 -9.72
N ARG A 13 -21.76 17.49 -8.40
CA ARG A 13 -20.63 16.81 -7.75
C ARG A 13 -21.11 16.04 -6.52
N ILE A 14 -21.96 15.04 -6.76
CA ILE A 14 -22.16 13.92 -5.85
C ILE A 14 -21.96 12.68 -6.72
N LEU A 15 -20.81 12.01 -6.57
CA LEU A 15 -20.46 10.64 -7.00
C LEU A 15 -18.97 10.58 -7.36
N ALA A 16 -18.10 10.58 -6.35
CA ALA A 16 -16.71 10.12 -6.49
C ALA A 16 -16.13 9.86 -5.08
N ALA A 17 -16.40 8.68 -4.51
CA ALA A 17 -15.57 8.07 -3.45
C ALA A 17 -16.18 6.75 -2.93
N ILE A 18 -16.41 5.77 -3.82
CA ILE A 18 -16.40 4.34 -3.45
C ILE A 18 -15.74 3.64 -4.63
N GLY A 19 -14.41 3.60 -4.61
CA GLY A 19 -13.63 3.09 -5.72
C GLY A 19 -12.22 2.79 -5.28
N LEU A 20 -12.07 1.90 -4.29
CA LEU A 20 -10.86 1.10 -4.10
C LEU A 20 -11.12 -0.09 -3.14
N ILE A 21 -11.98 -1.02 -3.54
CA ILE A 21 -11.87 -2.43 -3.12
C ILE A 21 -11.97 -3.24 -4.41
N ALA A 22 -10.89 -3.20 -5.19
CA ALA A 22 -10.76 -4.00 -6.39
C ALA A 22 -10.40 -5.44 -6.00
N CYS A 23 -11.33 -6.34 -6.29
CA CYS A 23 -11.10 -7.70 -6.77
C CYS A 23 -10.16 -8.62 -5.98
N LEU A 24 -10.68 -9.23 -4.91
CA LEU A 24 -10.49 -10.68 -4.71
C LEU A 24 -11.67 -11.37 -5.38
N ALA A 25 -11.56 -11.60 -6.69
CA ALA A 25 -12.46 -12.50 -7.40
C ALA A 25 -12.17 -13.92 -6.90
N ALA A 26 -12.95 -14.38 -5.92
CA ALA A 26 -13.03 -15.79 -5.61
C ALA A 26 -13.66 -16.49 -6.83
N THR A 27 -12.82 -17.08 -7.68
CA THR A 27 -13.29 -18.08 -8.63
C THR A 27 -13.90 -19.24 -7.85
N PRO A 28 -15.16 -19.63 -8.10
CA PRO A 28 -15.65 -20.91 -7.63
C PRO A 28 -14.90 -22.00 -8.40
N ALA A 29 -13.79 -22.48 -7.83
CA ALA A 29 -13.11 -23.66 -8.34
C ALA A 29 -14.07 -24.85 -8.19
N MET A 30 -14.47 -25.40 -9.34
CA MET A 30 -15.31 -26.58 -9.41
C MET A 30 -14.67 -27.73 -8.64
N ALA A 31 -15.49 -28.39 -7.82
CA ALA A 31 -15.19 -29.69 -7.28
C ALA A 31 -15.01 -30.69 -8.42
N GLN A 32 -13.75 -31.02 -8.76
CA GLN A 32 -13.41 -32.16 -9.58
C GLN A 32 -12.51 -33.09 -8.77
N GLY A 33 -12.86 -34.39 -8.86
CA GLY A 33 -12.48 -35.44 -7.93
C GLY A 33 -10.99 -35.60 -7.71
N MET A 34 -10.59 -35.68 -6.44
CA MET A 34 -9.28 -36.16 -6.04
C MET A 34 -9.29 -37.68 -5.96
N ALA A 35 -8.42 -38.31 -6.74
CA ALA A 35 -8.05 -39.71 -6.59
C ALA A 35 -7.24 -39.90 -5.29
N PRO A 36 -7.44 -41.00 -4.54
CA PRO A 36 -6.65 -41.30 -3.36
C PRO A 36 -5.28 -41.84 -3.80
N GLY A 37 -4.18 -41.14 -3.50
CA GLY A 37 -2.86 -41.77 -3.66
C GLY A 37 -1.63 -40.89 -3.89
N GLN A 38 -1.62 -39.58 -3.61
CA GLN A 38 -0.37 -38.82 -3.62
C GLN A 38 0.02 -38.39 -2.21
N GLY A 39 1.19 -38.90 -1.79
CA GLY A 39 1.76 -38.71 -0.47
C GLY A 39 1.95 -37.24 -0.13
N MET A 40 1.51 -36.89 1.08
CA MET A 40 1.79 -35.60 1.69
C MET A 40 3.30 -35.49 1.89
N THR A 41 3.95 -34.60 1.13
CA THR A 41 5.25 -34.07 1.53
C THR A 41 5.06 -33.27 2.82
N PRO A 42 5.75 -33.60 3.92
CA PRO A 42 5.67 -32.83 5.15
C PRO A 42 6.42 -31.50 4.99
N GLY A 43 5.79 -30.41 5.39
CA GLY A 43 6.50 -29.25 5.95
C GLY A 43 6.96 -28.17 4.98
N MET A 44 6.01 -27.36 4.47
CA MET A 44 6.25 -25.92 4.45
C MET A 44 5.46 -25.33 5.63
N ALA A 45 6.16 -24.84 6.65
CA ALA A 45 5.53 -24.13 7.74
C ALA A 45 4.88 -22.84 7.20
N PRO A 46 3.59 -22.57 7.47
CA PRO A 46 3.01 -21.26 7.17
C PRO A 46 3.60 -20.24 8.15
N GLY A 47 4.68 -19.55 7.76
CA GLY A 47 5.33 -18.63 8.71
C GLY A 47 6.47 -17.73 8.24
N GLN A 48 6.91 -17.73 6.97
CA GLN A 48 8.10 -16.96 6.56
C GLN A 48 7.91 -16.08 5.32
N GLY A 49 6.70 -15.57 5.10
CA GLY A 49 6.43 -14.55 4.07
C GLY A 49 5.51 -13.43 4.56
N GLY A 50 5.33 -13.30 5.87
CA GLY A 50 4.57 -12.18 6.44
C GLY A 50 5.28 -10.87 6.13
N LEU A 51 4.52 -9.82 5.81
CA LEU A 51 4.99 -8.44 5.70
C LEU A 51 5.50 -7.99 7.08
N ALA A 52 6.69 -8.44 7.45
CA ALA A 52 7.25 -8.24 8.78
C ALA A 52 7.50 -6.75 8.99
N GLN A 53 6.69 -6.13 9.84
CA GLN A 53 6.90 -4.77 10.30
C GLN A 53 8.01 -4.77 11.33
N ILE A 54 8.95 -3.84 11.21
CA ILE A 54 10.01 -3.64 12.18
C ILE A 54 9.70 -2.43 13.06
N MET A 55 10.30 -2.38 14.24
CA MET A 55 10.28 -1.15 15.04
C MET A 55 11.09 -0.08 14.33
N LEU A 56 10.49 1.09 14.11
CA LEU A 56 11.15 2.25 13.53
C LEU A 56 11.90 3.02 14.61
N SER A 57 13.07 3.51 14.26
CA SER A 57 13.79 4.55 15.02
C SER A 57 13.80 5.85 14.24
N GLU A 58 14.09 6.96 14.93
CA GLU A 58 14.27 8.28 14.31
C GLU A 58 15.31 8.24 13.20
N ASP A 59 16.48 7.66 13.47
CA ASP A 59 17.58 7.52 12.51
C ASP A 59 17.15 6.74 11.25
N LYS A 60 16.39 5.65 11.41
CA LYS A 60 15.92 4.85 10.26
C LYS A 60 14.95 5.64 9.38
N VAL A 61 14.07 6.46 9.97
CA VAL A 61 13.14 7.28 9.21
C VAL A 61 13.84 8.45 8.52
N VAL A 62 14.78 9.11 9.20
CA VAL A 62 15.60 10.17 8.61
C VAL A 62 16.45 9.61 7.46
N GLY A 63 17.15 8.50 7.70
CA GLY A 63 17.93 7.81 6.67
C GLY A 63 17.07 7.42 5.48
N PHE A 64 15.82 6.98 5.69
CA PHE A 64 14.90 6.68 4.59
C PHE A 64 14.60 7.93 3.75
N VAL A 65 14.22 9.03 4.41
CA VAL A 65 13.91 10.31 3.74
C VAL A 65 15.10 10.82 2.91
N GLU A 66 16.31 10.75 3.46
CA GLU A 66 17.52 11.27 2.81
C GLU A 66 18.05 10.37 1.69
N SER A 67 17.99 9.04 1.88
CA SER A 67 18.44 8.07 0.88
C SER A 67 17.50 7.98 -0.33
N PHE A 68 16.20 8.23 -0.15
CA PHE A 68 15.19 8.06 -1.21
C PHE A 68 15.52 8.80 -2.52
N PRO A 69 15.79 10.12 -2.54
CA PRO A 69 16.13 10.83 -3.77
C PRO A 69 17.43 10.34 -4.40
N ARG A 70 18.40 9.86 -3.60
CA ARG A 70 19.66 9.32 -4.09
C ARG A 70 19.48 7.97 -4.76
N LEU A 71 18.70 7.07 -4.15
CA LEU A 71 18.28 5.81 -4.78
C LEU A 71 17.51 6.05 -6.08
N ARG A 72 16.67 7.09 -6.12
CA ARG A 72 15.94 7.45 -7.33
C ARG A 72 16.88 7.85 -8.47
N ALA A 73 17.89 8.67 -8.20
CA ALA A 73 18.91 9.04 -9.18
C ALA A 73 19.75 7.83 -9.63
N LEU A 74 20.03 6.89 -8.72
CA LEU A 74 20.67 5.62 -9.08
C LEU A 74 19.76 4.78 -10.00
N GLY A 75 18.46 4.72 -9.72
CA GLY A 75 17.47 4.07 -10.57
C GLY A 75 17.44 4.63 -12.00
N ASP A 76 17.62 5.94 -12.17
CA ASP A 76 17.73 6.58 -13.49
C ASP A 76 18.94 6.08 -14.27
N LYS A 77 20.09 5.97 -13.61
CA LYS A 77 21.33 5.46 -14.22
C LYS A 77 21.15 4.04 -14.80
N TYR A 78 20.34 3.20 -14.17
CA TYR A 78 20.09 1.82 -14.59
C TYR A 78 18.81 1.64 -15.43
N ASN A 79 18.14 2.73 -15.85
CA ASN A 79 16.84 2.70 -16.55
C ASN A 79 15.74 1.93 -15.78
N ALA A 80 15.86 1.81 -14.45
CA ALA A 80 14.91 1.08 -13.61
C ALA A 80 13.52 1.75 -13.55
N ARG A 81 13.39 3.00 -14.05
CA ARG A 81 12.12 3.74 -14.12
C ARG A 81 11.16 3.24 -15.20
N ALA A 82 11.63 2.56 -16.25
CA ALA A 82 10.76 2.14 -17.35
C ALA A 82 9.72 1.09 -16.91
N ASP A 83 10.09 0.22 -15.97
CA ASP A 83 9.24 -0.89 -15.50
C ASP A 83 8.48 -0.57 -14.19
N ALA A 84 8.94 0.44 -13.43
CA ALA A 84 8.32 0.85 -12.16
C ALA A 84 6.98 1.61 -12.30
N ARG A 85 6.54 1.92 -13.53
CA ARG A 85 5.30 2.66 -13.82
C ARG A 85 4.01 1.88 -13.51
N ARG A 86 4.10 0.61 -13.10
CA ARG A 86 2.93 -0.21 -12.80
C ARG A 86 2.91 -0.59 -11.33
N GLU A 87 1.92 -0.01 -10.64
CA GLU A 87 1.22 -0.67 -9.54
C GLU A 87 2.08 -1.17 -8.39
N SER A 88 2.50 -0.27 -7.52
CA SER A 88 2.58 -0.67 -6.12
C SER A 88 2.52 0.56 -5.21
N GLY A 89 1.73 0.47 -4.13
CA GLY A 89 1.74 1.45 -3.06
C GLY A 89 3.03 1.43 -2.23
N ASN A 90 4.01 0.59 -2.58
CA ASN A 90 5.28 0.43 -1.89
C ASN A 90 6.41 1.18 -2.63
N PRO A 91 7.05 2.18 -2.00
CA PRO A 91 8.18 2.92 -2.58
C PRO A 91 9.34 2.02 -3.05
N ALA A 92 9.54 0.87 -2.43
CA ALA A 92 10.63 -0.05 -2.75
C ALA A 92 10.46 -0.77 -4.09
N SER A 93 9.23 -0.93 -4.60
CA SER A 93 9.00 -1.63 -5.87
C SER A 93 9.65 -0.90 -7.04
N ALA A 94 9.87 0.41 -6.92
CA ALA A 94 10.56 1.21 -7.91
C ALA A 94 12.03 0.78 -8.13
N PHE A 95 12.59 0.03 -7.20
CA PHE A 95 13.99 -0.41 -7.22
C PHE A 95 14.14 -1.91 -7.43
N ALA A 96 13.03 -2.65 -7.61
CA ALA A 96 13.05 -4.10 -7.81
C ALA A 96 13.87 -4.52 -9.04
N ALA A 97 13.84 -3.74 -10.12
CA ALA A 97 14.65 -4.00 -11.32
C ALA A 97 16.16 -3.83 -11.06
N MET A 98 16.55 -2.93 -10.15
CA MET A 98 17.96 -2.85 -9.72
C MET A 98 18.34 -4.05 -8.87
N ALA A 99 17.40 -4.62 -8.12
CA ALA A 99 17.67 -5.76 -7.25
C ALA A 99 18.11 -7.04 -7.98
N THR A 100 17.80 -7.15 -9.27
CA THR A 100 18.22 -8.27 -10.13
C THR A 100 19.53 -8.00 -10.87
N ASN A 101 20.09 -6.79 -10.78
CA ASN A 101 21.36 -6.42 -11.39
C ASN A 101 22.45 -6.33 -10.31
N GLU A 102 23.43 -7.22 -10.35
CA GLU A 102 24.50 -7.28 -9.32
C GLU A 102 25.28 -5.98 -9.17
N SER A 103 25.54 -5.26 -10.27
CA SER A 103 26.26 -3.99 -10.24
C SER A 103 25.41 -2.91 -9.56
N ALA A 104 24.13 -2.81 -9.95
CA ALA A 104 23.19 -1.87 -9.34
C ALA A 104 22.97 -2.17 -7.86
N MET A 105 22.88 -3.45 -7.48
CA MET A 105 22.77 -3.88 -6.09
C MET A 105 23.98 -3.48 -5.25
N ARG A 106 25.20 -3.63 -5.76
CA ARG A 106 26.41 -3.18 -5.04
C ARG A 106 26.42 -1.67 -4.85
N GLU A 107 26.12 -0.90 -5.89
CA GLU A 107 26.06 0.56 -5.79
C GLU A 107 24.95 1.01 -4.82
N MET A 108 23.79 0.34 -4.84
CA MET A 108 22.68 0.62 -3.95
C MET A 108 23.03 0.32 -2.48
N ASN A 109 23.64 -0.83 -2.20
CA ASN A 109 24.07 -1.16 -0.84
C ASN A 109 25.16 -0.19 -0.33
N ALA A 110 26.11 0.20 -1.19
CA ALA A 110 27.14 1.18 -0.84
C ALA A 110 26.51 2.53 -0.48
N LEU A 111 25.58 3.02 -1.30
CA LEU A 111 24.83 4.25 -1.04
C LEU A 111 24.03 4.15 0.26
N LEU A 112 23.32 3.04 0.49
CA LEU A 112 22.48 2.85 1.67
C LEU A 112 23.25 2.76 2.99
N ALA A 113 24.49 2.24 2.95
CA ALA A 113 25.37 2.20 4.11
C ALA A 113 25.71 3.63 4.61
N GLU A 114 25.78 4.63 3.73
CA GLU A 114 26.00 6.03 4.11
C GLU A 114 24.87 6.60 4.98
N TYR A 115 23.67 6.01 4.90
CA TYR A 115 22.47 6.41 5.66
C TYR A 115 22.15 5.43 6.81
N GLY A 116 23.10 4.57 7.18
CA GLY A 116 22.97 3.68 8.34
C GLY A 116 22.15 2.41 8.10
N PHE A 117 21.83 2.07 6.86
CA PHE A 117 21.19 0.79 6.52
C PHE A 117 22.25 -0.29 6.32
N ALA A 118 21.95 -1.51 6.79
CA ALA A 118 22.86 -2.64 6.59
C ALA A 118 22.96 -3.03 5.11
N ASP A 119 21.83 -3.03 4.41
CA ASP A 119 21.70 -3.36 3.00
C ASP A 119 20.33 -2.88 2.46
N PHE A 120 20.06 -3.16 1.19
CA PHE A 120 18.78 -2.89 0.57
C PHE A 120 17.60 -3.58 1.26
N ASN A 121 17.78 -4.77 1.82
CA ASN A 121 16.68 -5.50 2.48
C ASN A 121 16.29 -4.85 3.82
N ASP A 122 17.25 -4.35 4.61
CA ASP A 122 16.96 -3.54 5.81
C ASP A 122 16.21 -2.25 5.42
N TRP A 123 16.64 -1.59 4.34
CA TRP A 123 15.95 -0.42 3.82
C TRP A 123 14.51 -0.73 3.38
N VAL A 124 14.27 -1.87 2.70
CA VAL A 124 12.92 -2.32 2.28
C VAL A 124 12.01 -2.56 3.48
N GLN A 125 12.54 -3.16 4.56
CA GLN A 125 11.77 -3.37 5.80
C GLN A 125 11.37 -2.05 6.45
N VAL A 126 12.28 -1.07 6.48
CA VAL A 126 12.00 0.30 6.95
C VAL A 126 10.93 0.95 6.08
N ALA A 127 11.11 0.96 4.75
CA ALA A 127 10.17 1.55 3.80
C ALA A 127 8.75 0.94 3.93
N THR A 128 8.67 -0.39 4.09
CA THR A 128 7.41 -1.11 4.26
C THR A 128 6.74 -0.74 5.59
N SER A 129 7.50 -0.66 6.68
CA SER A 129 6.99 -0.27 8.00
C SER A 129 6.51 1.19 8.03
N ILE A 130 7.22 2.10 7.35
CA ILE A 130 6.80 3.49 7.15
C ILE A 130 5.48 3.55 6.39
N MET A 131 5.35 2.80 5.28
CA MET A 131 4.13 2.77 4.47
C MET A 131 2.92 2.28 5.28
N PHE A 132 3.08 1.19 6.04
CA PHE A 132 2.01 0.71 6.92
C PHE A 132 1.64 1.74 7.99
N ALA A 133 2.62 2.29 8.70
CA ALA A 133 2.38 3.35 9.68
C ALA A 133 1.70 4.59 9.08
N HIS A 134 2.04 4.97 7.85
CA HIS A 134 1.44 6.10 7.15
C HIS A 134 -0.06 5.91 6.89
N GLN A 135 -0.49 4.69 6.53
CA GLN A 135 -1.93 4.39 6.35
C GLN A 135 -2.75 4.57 7.63
N TRP A 136 -2.12 4.51 8.80
CA TRP A 136 -2.76 4.60 10.12
C TRP A 136 -2.50 5.92 10.84
N LYS A 137 -1.78 6.87 10.22
CA LYS A 137 -1.35 8.11 10.90
C LYS A 137 -2.48 9.11 11.11
N ASP A 138 -3.49 9.10 10.26
CA ASP A 138 -4.61 10.03 10.24
C ASP A 138 -5.86 9.40 10.87
N ASP A 139 -6.37 10.01 11.93
CA ASP A 139 -7.56 9.53 12.63
C ASP A 139 -8.77 9.45 11.69
N GLY A 140 -9.47 8.32 11.74
CA GLY A 140 -10.65 8.09 10.92
C GLY A 140 -10.36 7.83 9.43
N LYS A 141 -9.10 7.90 8.98
CA LYS A 141 -8.69 7.51 7.63
C LYS A 141 -7.96 6.17 7.60
N ASP A 142 -7.65 5.62 8.76
CA ASP A 142 -7.06 4.29 8.87
C ASP A 142 -7.97 3.19 8.30
N PRO A 143 -7.39 2.07 7.85
CA PRO A 143 -8.14 0.97 7.23
C PRO A 143 -9.33 0.48 8.07
N ALA A 144 -9.19 0.37 9.39
CA ALA A 144 -10.29 -0.10 10.24
C ALA A 144 -11.44 0.91 10.27
N SER A 145 -11.14 2.19 10.45
CA SER A 145 -12.15 3.26 10.37
C SER A 145 -12.84 3.32 9.00
N GLN A 146 -12.13 3.03 7.90
CA GLN A 146 -12.73 2.97 6.57
C GLN A 146 -13.71 1.79 6.42
N MET A 147 -13.42 0.64 7.03
CA MET A 147 -14.33 -0.50 7.07
C MET A 147 -15.62 -0.16 7.83
N ASP A 148 -15.51 0.49 8.99
CA ASP A 148 -16.68 0.91 9.77
C ASP A 148 -17.55 1.90 8.99
N LYS A 149 -16.92 2.86 8.31
CA LYS A 149 -17.63 3.80 7.41
C LYS A 149 -18.30 3.08 6.24
N ALA A 150 -17.68 2.04 5.69
CA ALA A 150 -18.27 1.26 4.61
C ALA A 150 -19.51 0.49 5.06
N ILE A 151 -19.49 -0.11 6.26
CA ILE A 151 -20.65 -0.79 6.85
C ILE A 151 -21.81 0.19 7.03
N VAL A 152 -21.56 1.37 7.61
CA VAL A 152 -22.59 2.40 7.78
C VAL A 152 -23.19 2.82 6.43
N LYS A 153 -22.35 3.02 5.41
CA LYS A 153 -22.82 3.34 4.05
C LYS A 153 -23.70 2.23 3.45
N ILE A 154 -23.35 0.96 3.65
CA ILE A 154 -24.15 -0.18 3.17
C ILE A 154 -25.51 -0.22 3.89
N GLN A 155 -25.52 -0.03 5.21
CA GLN A 155 -26.76 -0.02 6.00
C GLN A 155 -27.73 1.08 5.53
N GLN A 156 -27.19 2.27 5.26
CA GLN A 156 -27.96 3.44 4.82
C GLN A 156 -28.37 3.39 3.34
N ASN A 157 -27.83 2.47 2.54
CA ASN A 157 -28.14 2.40 1.11
C ASN A 157 -29.56 1.85 0.88
N GLN A 158 -30.47 2.69 0.39
CA GLN A 158 -31.88 2.32 0.15
C GLN A 158 -32.07 1.48 -1.14
N GLN A 159 -31.05 1.38 -2.00
CA GLN A 159 -31.11 0.62 -3.24
C GLN A 159 -30.77 -0.87 -3.05
N LEU A 160 -30.24 -1.25 -1.88
CA LEU A 160 -29.88 -2.63 -1.57
C LEU A 160 -30.99 -3.30 -0.76
N GLY A 161 -31.38 -4.52 -1.17
CA GLY A 161 -32.23 -5.38 -0.36
C GLY A 161 -31.53 -5.84 0.92
N GLU A 162 -32.30 -6.24 1.94
CA GLU A 162 -31.74 -6.62 3.25
C GLU A 162 -30.73 -7.76 3.16
N GLN A 163 -31.02 -8.79 2.35
CA GLN A 163 -30.11 -9.91 2.13
C GLN A 163 -28.79 -9.48 1.49
N GLN A 164 -28.85 -8.53 0.55
CA GLN A 164 -27.64 -8.00 -0.11
C GLN A 164 -26.80 -7.16 0.87
N LYS A 165 -27.44 -6.36 1.73
CA LYS A 165 -26.75 -5.63 2.80
C LYS A 165 -26.03 -6.58 3.73
N ALA A 166 -26.72 -7.62 4.20
CA ALA A 166 -26.14 -8.62 5.10
C ALA A 166 -24.92 -9.32 4.48
N ALA A 167 -25.00 -9.72 3.21
CA ALA A 167 -23.89 -10.36 2.49
C ALA A 167 -22.67 -9.43 2.37
N LEU A 168 -22.87 -8.16 2.02
CA LEU A 168 -21.77 -7.19 1.88
C LEU A 168 -21.13 -6.86 3.24
N ILE A 169 -21.93 -6.70 4.30
CA ILE A 169 -21.41 -6.45 5.65
C ILE A 169 -20.60 -7.66 6.12
N ALA A 170 -21.12 -8.88 5.93
CA ALA A 170 -20.39 -10.10 6.28
C ALA A 170 -19.04 -10.21 5.54
N GLN A 171 -18.98 -9.81 4.27
CA GLN A 171 -17.73 -9.77 3.52
C GLN A 171 -16.72 -8.77 4.11
N ILE A 172 -17.17 -7.60 4.55
CA ILE A 172 -16.29 -6.61 5.21
C ILE A 172 -15.81 -7.15 6.56
N GLU A 173 -16.72 -7.69 7.38
CA GLU A 173 -16.37 -8.25 8.69
C GLU A 173 -15.36 -9.41 8.60
N ALA A 174 -15.48 -10.25 7.56
CA ALA A 174 -14.53 -11.34 7.32
C ALA A 174 -13.09 -10.84 7.09
N GLN A 175 -12.89 -9.60 6.63
CA GLN A 175 -11.58 -9.01 6.41
C GLN A 175 -11.02 -8.29 7.64
N ARG A 176 -11.85 -8.05 8.67
CA ARG A 176 -11.50 -7.19 9.82
C ARG A 176 -10.31 -7.75 10.60
N GLY A 177 -10.27 -9.07 10.79
CA GLY A 177 -9.15 -9.74 11.47
C GLY A 177 -7.82 -9.55 10.75
N MET A 178 -7.83 -9.63 9.41
CA MET A 178 -6.62 -9.40 8.60
C MET A 178 -6.16 -7.95 8.70
N VAL A 179 -7.08 -6.99 8.63
CA VAL A 179 -6.76 -5.55 8.77
C VAL A 179 -6.22 -5.24 10.17
N ALA A 180 -6.81 -5.83 11.21
CA ALA A 180 -6.33 -5.68 12.58
C ALA A 180 -4.91 -6.26 12.77
N ALA A 181 -4.61 -7.41 12.13
CA ALA A 181 -3.28 -8.02 12.17
C ALA A 181 -2.21 -7.19 11.44
N LEU A 182 -2.60 -6.33 10.50
CA LEU A 182 -1.69 -5.41 9.80
C LEU A 182 -1.51 -4.08 10.55
N ARG A 183 -2.18 -3.87 11.69
CA ARG A 183 -2.06 -2.63 12.45
C ARG A 183 -0.61 -2.41 12.91
N PRO A 184 0.02 -1.27 12.57
CA PRO A 184 1.37 -0.96 13.00
C PRO A 184 1.48 -0.75 14.51
N HIS A 185 2.70 -0.89 15.03
CA HIS A 185 2.99 -0.47 16.39
C HIS A 185 2.66 1.03 16.57
N PRO A 186 2.02 1.46 17.67
CA PRO A 186 1.65 2.86 17.88
C PRO A 186 2.84 3.82 17.81
N ASP A 187 4.02 3.40 18.28
CA ASP A 187 5.23 4.23 18.20
C ASP A 187 5.69 4.47 16.76
N ASN A 188 5.56 3.46 15.88
CA ASN A 188 5.82 3.64 14.45
C ASN A 188 4.86 4.67 13.85
N VAL A 189 3.57 4.61 14.22
CA VAL A 189 2.56 5.58 13.76
C VAL A 189 2.90 6.99 14.25
N ALA A 190 3.28 7.13 15.52
CA ALA A 190 3.66 8.41 16.10
C ALA A 190 4.89 9.01 15.40
N LEU A 191 5.89 8.18 15.09
CA LEU A 191 7.09 8.60 14.38
C LEU A 191 6.75 9.03 12.94
N VAL A 192 6.00 8.21 12.19
CA VAL A 192 5.61 8.58 10.82
C VAL A 192 4.71 9.81 10.80
N ARG A 193 3.91 10.05 11.84
CA ARG A 193 3.17 11.32 11.98
C ARG A 193 4.12 12.50 12.18
N LYS A 194 5.14 12.37 13.05
CA LYS A 194 6.17 13.41 13.29
C LYS A 194 6.93 13.76 12.00
N TYR A 195 7.26 12.77 11.17
CA TYR A 195 8.04 12.92 9.93
C TYR A 195 7.19 13.00 8.65
N GLY A 196 5.86 13.10 8.78
CA GLY A 196 4.92 12.83 7.70
C GLY A 196 5.14 13.67 6.44
N GLU A 197 5.38 14.98 6.60
CA GLU A 197 5.62 15.88 5.48
C GLU A 197 6.93 15.55 4.75
N GLN A 198 8.00 15.28 5.48
CA GLN A 198 9.30 14.92 4.90
C GLN A 198 9.25 13.60 4.15
N ILE A 199 8.55 12.60 4.70
CA ILE A 199 8.30 11.31 4.04
C ILE A 199 7.52 11.55 2.73
N GLU A 200 6.43 12.32 2.79
CA GLU A 200 5.60 12.63 1.62
C GLU A 200 6.39 13.37 0.54
N THR A 201 7.19 14.38 0.91
CA THR A 201 8.08 15.10 -0.02
C THR A 201 9.10 14.17 -0.66
N ALA A 202 9.72 13.27 0.11
CA ALA A 202 10.74 12.35 -0.41
C ALA A 202 10.14 11.38 -1.44
N ILE A 203 8.98 10.78 -1.13
CA ILE A 203 8.35 9.76 -1.99
C ILE A 203 7.59 10.39 -3.16
N LYS A 204 7.16 11.66 -3.06
CA LYS A 204 6.51 12.36 -4.16
C LYS A 204 7.39 12.27 -5.41
N GLN A 205 6.83 11.70 -6.47
CA GLN A 205 7.51 11.74 -7.76
C GLN A 205 7.56 13.21 -8.19
N PRO A 206 8.72 13.73 -8.64
CA PRO A 206 8.72 15.03 -9.28
C PRO A 206 7.74 14.93 -10.45
N ASP A 207 6.67 15.72 -10.38
CA ASP A 207 5.72 15.89 -11.47
C ASP A 207 6.56 16.06 -12.75
N GLU A 208 6.28 15.25 -13.77
CA GLU A 208 6.91 15.37 -15.08
C GLU A 208 6.88 16.86 -15.44
N ALA A 209 8.05 17.50 -15.38
CA ALA A 209 8.22 18.86 -15.82
C ALA A 209 7.81 18.86 -17.28
N LYS A 210 6.59 19.35 -17.53
CA LYS A 210 6.03 19.56 -18.86
C LYS A 210 6.91 20.49 -19.67
#